data_AF-A0A3A9AML8-F1
#
_entry.id   AF-A0A3A9AML8-F1
#
_cell.length_a   1.000
_cell.length_b   1.000
_cell.length_c   1.000
_cell.angle_alpha   90.00
_cell.angle_beta   90.00
_cell.angle_gamma   90.00
#
_symmetry.space_group_name_H-M   'P 1'
#
loop_
_entity.id
_entity.type
_entity.pdbx_description
1 polymer ?
#
loop_
_entity_poly.entity_id
_entity_poly.type
_entity_poly.pdbx_seq_one_letter_code
_entity_poly.pdbx_strand_id
1 'polypeptide(L)'
;MISEAPLRTVVPHVILLEKMLVDLSSDKMISTTYSKAEFPDAIEQAQSQYLIDEVRMLRYTRRRNRGEVLKSILKAARQIMLLHEKAVS
;
A
#
# COMPACT_ATOMS: atom_id res chain seq x y z
N MET A 1 16.76 -12.14 10.15
CA MET A 1 15.48 -11.50 9.76
C MET A 1 15.30 -10.27 10.63
N ILE A 2 15.57 -9.07 10.11
CA ILE A 2 15.47 -7.83 10.90
C ILE A 2 13.97 -7.49 11.01
N SER A 3 13.44 -7.35 12.23
CA SER A 3 12.08 -6.89 12.43
C SER A 3 12.00 -5.39 12.13
N GLU A 4 11.28 -5.03 11.07
CA GLU A 4 10.89 -3.65 10.75
C GLU A 4 9.47 -3.38 11.27
N ALA A 5 9.07 -4.13 12.31
CA ALA A 5 7.96 -3.68 13.14
C ALA A 5 8.32 -2.27 13.66
N PRO A 6 7.35 -1.34 13.70
CA PRO A 6 7.62 0.05 14.00
C PRO A 6 8.44 0.15 15.29
N LEU A 7 9.63 0.74 15.18
CA LEU A 7 10.64 0.84 16.25
C LEU A 7 10.24 1.81 17.38
N ARG A 8 9.05 2.43 17.30
CA ARG A 8 8.58 3.40 18.28
C ARG A 8 7.89 2.68 19.44
N THR A 9 8.69 2.30 20.43
CA THR A 9 8.24 1.78 21.74
C THR A 9 7.43 2.78 22.56
N VAL A 10 7.38 4.05 22.15
CA VAL A 10 6.75 5.15 22.89
C VAL A 10 5.23 5.22 22.69
N VAL A 11 4.69 4.69 21.57
CA VAL A 11 3.25 4.70 21.30
C VAL A 11 2.83 3.32 20.79
N PRO A 12 2.20 2.47 21.62
CA PRO A 12 1.68 1.19 21.16
C PRO A 12 0.57 1.42 20.12
N HIS A 13 0.39 0.45 19.22
CA HIS A 13 -0.65 0.44 18.18
C HIS A 13 -0.49 1.45 17.02
N VAL A 14 0.68 2.08 16.85
CA VAL A 14 0.96 2.91 15.68
C VAL A 14 1.49 2.07 14.52
N ILE A 15 0.97 2.31 13.31
CA ILE A 15 1.42 1.71 12.07
C ILE A 15 1.71 2.80 11.05
N LEU A 16 2.73 2.60 10.22
CA LEU A 16 3.01 3.45 9.07
C LEU A 16 2.01 3.18 7.95
N LEU A 17 1.64 4.22 7.20
CA LEU A 17 0.70 4.11 6.08
C LEU A 17 1.16 3.07 5.05
N GLU A 18 2.45 3.02 4.70
CA GLU A 18 3.01 2.02 3.77
C GLU A 18 2.78 0.59 4.28
N LYS A 19 2.96 0.38 5.59
CA LYS A 19 2.79 -0.92 6.20
C LYS A 19 1.31 -1.31 6.23
N MET A 20 0.43 -0.36 6.53
CA MET A 20 -1.02 -0.56 6.52
C MET A 20 -1.53 -0.93 5.12
N LEU A 21 -1.11 -0.22 4.08
CA LEU A 21 -1.45 -0.53 2.68
C LEU A 21 -0.95 -1.92 2.25
N VAL A 22 0.27 -2.29 2.64
CA VAL A 22 0.79 -3.64 2.37
C VAL A 22 0.01 -4.70 3.15
N ASP A 23 -0.32 -4.45 4.41
CA ASP A 23 -1.10 -5.38 5.24
C ASP A 23 -2.52 -5.56 4.68
N LEU A 24 -3.18 -4.48 4.23
CA LEU A 24 -4.47 -4.51 3.53
C LEU A 24 -4.44 -5.43 2.30
N SER A 25 -3.43 -5.28 1.43
CA SER A 25 -3.31 -6.07 0.19
C SER A 25 -2.89 -7.54 0.40
N SER A 26 -2.18 -7.83 1.49
CA SER A 26 -1.51 -9.11 1.67
C SER A 26 -2.17 -10.03 2.69
N ASP A 27 -2.94 -9.49 3.63
CA ASP A 27 -3.61 -10.26 4.67
C ASP A 27 -4.95 -10.81 4.19
N LYS A 28 -5.15 -12.13 4.33
CA LYS A 28 -6.36 -12.81 3.86
C LYS A 28 -7.61 -12.31 4.59
N MET A 29 -7.52 -12.07 5.90
CA MET A 29 -8.65 -11.65 6.72
C MET A 29 -8.99 -10.18 6.46
N ILE A 30 -7.98 -9.34 6.27
CA ILE A 30 -8.24 -7.93 5.93
C ILE A 30 -8.81 -7.84 4.51
N SER A 31 -8.33 -8.66 3.57
CA SER A 31 -8.80 -8.66 2.18
C SER A 31 -10.28 -9.04 1.99
N THR A 32 -10.95 -9.60 3.01
CA THR A 32 -12.39 -9.87 2.96
C THR A 32 -13.23 -8.67 3.39
N THR A 33 -12.62 -7.61 3.93
CA THR A 33 -13.33 -6.43 4.44
C THR A 33 -13.61 -5.36 3.39
N TYR A 34 -13.00 -5.47 2.22
CA TYR A 34 -13.11 -4.49 1.14
C TYR A 34 -13.07 -5.18 -0.24
N SER A 35 -13.55 -4.50 -1.29
CA SER A 35 -13.44 -5.04 -2.64
C SER A 35 -12.02 -4.87 -3.15
N LYS A 36 -11.39 -5.97 -3.60
CA LYS A 36 -10.03 -5.93 -4.16
C LYS A 36 -9.91 -5.01 -5.38
N ALA A 37 -11.03 -4.75 -6.08
CA ALA A 37 -11.07 -3.84 -7.21
C ALA A 37 -10.91 -2.36 -6.82
N GLU A 38 -11.25 -2.00 -5.58
CA GLU A 38 -11.17 -0.62 -5.04
C GLU A 38 -9.78 -0.29 -4.49
N PHE A 39 -8.95 -1.31 -4.29
CA PHE A 39 -7.64 -1.13 -3.66
C PHE A 39 -6.65 -0.27 -4.47
N PRO A 40 -6.60 -0.37 -5.81
CA PRO A 40 -5.83 0.56 -6.62
C PRO A 40 -6.23 2.03 -6.44
N ASP A 41 -7.52 2.32 -6.29
CA ASP A 41 -8.02 3.69 -6.05
C ASP A 41 -7.59 4.19 -4.66
N ALA A 42 -7.65 3.33 -3.64
CA ALA A 42 -7.16 3.66 -2.30
C ALA A 42 -5.65 3.97 -2.28
N ILE A 43 -4.85 3.26 -3.09
CA ILE A 43 -3.42 3.52 -3.25
C ILE A 43 -3.21 4.87 -3.96
N GLU A 44 -3.94 5.13 -5.04
CA GLU A 44 -3.87 6.40 -5.78
C GLU A 44 -4.21 7.58 -4.86
N GLN A 45 -5.27 7.45 -4.07
CA GLN A 45 -5.68 8.48 -3.11
C GLN A 45 -4.63 8.69 -2.02
N ALA A 46 -4.01 7.61 -1.53
CA ALA A 46 -2.92 7.72 -0.57
C ALA A 46 -1.70 8.43 -1.17
N GLN A 47 -1.38 8.19 -2.45
CA GLN A 47 -0.28 8.84 -3.16
C GLN A 47 -0.57 10.30 -3.50
N SER A 48 -1.84 10.68 -3.74
CA SER A 48 -2.22 12.06 -4.02
C SER A 48 -2.23 12.93 -2.75
N GLN A 49 -2.49 12.34 -1.58
CA GLN A 49 -2.56 13.06 -0.31
C GLN A 49 -1.28 13.00 0.52
N TYR A 50 -0.46 11.95 0.36
CA TYR A 50 0.71 11.70 1.19
C TYR A 50 1.93 11.28 0.36
N LEU A 51 3.13 11.59 0.88
CA LEU A 51 4.37 11.05 0.33
C LEU A 51 4.53 9.59 0.74
N ILE A 52 4.34 8.67 -0.21
CA ILE A 52 4.44 7.22 0.00
C ILE A 52 5.80 6.67 -0.42
N ASP A 53 6.50 5.96 0.48
CA ASP A 53 7.77 5.30 0.18
C ASP A 53 7.54 3.89 -0.44
N GLU A 54 7.49 3.82 -1.78
CA GLU A 54 7.32 2.55 -2.52
C GLU A 54 8.42 1.51 -2.20
N VAL A 55 9.67 1.96 -1.95
CA VAL A 55 10.79 1.05 -1.62
C VAL A 55 10.53 0.37 -0.28
N ARG A 56 10.01 1.12 0.69
CA ARG A 56 9.57 0.60 1.98
C ARG A 56 8.37 -0.33 1.86
N MET A 57 7.38 0.00 1.03
CA MET A 57 6.28 -0.91 0.76
C MET A 57 6.78 -2.25 0.20
N LEU A 58 7.64 -2.23 -0.82
CA LEU A 58 8.26 -3.44 -1.38
C LEU A 58 9.01 -4.24 -0.32
N ARG A 59 9.72 -3.56 0.58
CA ARG A 59 10.41 -4.21 1.70
C ARG A 59 9.45 -4.91 2.66
N TYR A 60 8.29 -4.32 2.96
CA TYR A 60 7.25 -4.99 3.77
C TYR A 60 6.62 -6.21 3.09
N THR A 61 6.51 -6.22 1.75
CA THR A 61 5.94 -7.38 1.02
C THR A 61 6.83 -8.62 1.03
N ARG A 62 8.15 -8.46 1.20
CA ARG A 62 9.12 -9.57 1.17
C ARG A 62 8.79 -10.68 2.18
N ARG A 63 8.18 -10.33 3.33
CA ARG A 63 7.80 -11.30 4.37
C ARG A 63 6.63 -12.19 3.98
N ARG A 64 5.83 -11.78 3.00
CA ARG A 64 4.58 -12.47 2.62
C ARG A 64 4.65 -13.08 1.21
N ASN A 65 5.78 -12.95 0.51
CA ASN A 65 5.94 -13.34 -0.89
C ASN A 65 4.89 -12.69 -1.82
N ARG A 66 4.46 -11.46 -1.50
CA ARG A 66 3.42 -10.70 -2.24
C ARG A 66 3.97 -9.54 -3.06
N GLY A 67 5.29 -9.50 -3.31
CA GLY A 67 5.93 -8.40 -4.03
C GLY A 67 5.33 -8.16 -5.42
N GLU A 68 5.03 -9.22 -6.16
CA GLU A 68 4.41 -9.12 -7.48
C GLU A 68 2.97 -8.60 -7.44
N VAL A 69 2.22 -8.94 -6.40
CA VAL A 69 0.86 -8.42 -6.19
C VAL A 69 0.90 -6.93 -5.90
N LEU A 70 1.83 -6.48 -5.06
CA LEU A 70 1.99 -5.04 -4.80
C LEU A 70 2.38 -4.30 -6.08
N LYS A 71 3.31 -4.83 -6.88
CA LYS A 71 3.71 -4.21 -8.15
C LYS A 71 2.53 -4.05 -9.11
N SER A 72 1.67 -5.06 -9.23
CA SER A 72 0.49 -4.99 -10.11
C SER A 72 -0.49 -3.92 -9.63
N ILE A 73 -0.72 -3.83 -8.32
CA ILE A 73 -1.56 -2.80 -7.70
C ILE A 73 -0.97 -1.40 -7.94
N LEU A 74 0.33 -1.21 -7.69
CA LEU A 74 1.00 0.07 -7.92
C LEU A 74 0.96 0.49 -9.40
N LYS A 75 1.00 -0.47 -10.32
CA LYS A 75 0.83 -0.20 -11.75
C LYS A 75 -0.59 0.25 -12.07
N ALA A 76 -1.60 -0.40 -11.48
CA ALA A 76 -3.00 -0.01 -11.64
C ALA A 76 -3.27 1.40 -11.06
N ALA A 77 -2.75 1.69 -9.87
CA ALA A 77 -2.84 3.02 -9.25
C ALA A 77 -2.22 4.12 -10.12
N ARG A 78 -1.03 3.87 -10.70
CA ARG A 78 -0.41 4.78 -11.67
C ARG A 78 -1.28 5.02 -12.90
N GLN A 79 -1.95 3.98 -13.40
CA GLN A 79 -2.83 4.11 -14.55
C GLN A 79 -4.05 5.00 -14.22
N ILE A 80 -4.61 4.87 -13.02
CA ILE A 80 -5.70 5.72 -12.53
C ILE A 80 -5.25 7.19 -12.43
N MET A 81 -4.09 7.43 -11.82
CA MET A 81 -3.50 8.77 -11.69
C MET A 81 -3.33 9.45 -13.07
N LEU A 82 -2.80 8.73 -14.06
CA LEU A 82 -2.65 9.23 -15.44
C LEU A 82 -4.00 9.53 -16.12
N LEU A 83 -5.06 8.78 -15.80
CA LEU A 83 -6.39 9.04 -16.32
C LEU A 83 -7.00 10.29 -15.68
N HIS A 84 -6.81 10.47 -14.36
CA HIS A 84 -7.26 11.67 -13.66
C HIS A 84 -6.57 12.94 -14.20
N GLU A 85 -5.25 12.92 -14.40
CA GLU A 85 -4.52 14.06 -14.98
C GLU A 85 -5.06 14.47 -16.36
N LYS A 86 -5.38 13.50 -17.22
CA LYS A 86 -5.95 13.74 -18.55
C LYS A 86 -7.39 14.25 -18.52
N ALA A 87 -8.16 13.95 -17.48
CA ALA A 87 -9.54 14.39 -17.35
C ALA A 87 -9.66 15.85 -16.88
N VAL A 88 -8.61 16.37 -16.23
CA VAL A 88 -8.53 17.75 -15.72
C VAL A 88 -7.85 18.69 -16.73
N SER A 89 -7.21 18.14 -17.76
CA SER A 89 -6.53 18.86 -18.86
C SER A 89 -7.49 19.17 -20.01
#